data_AF-A0A0S6WA27-F1
#
_entry.id   AF-A0A0S6WA27-F1
#
_cell.length_a   1.000
_cell.length_b   1.000
_cell.length_c   1.000
_cell.angle_alpha   90.00
_cell.angle_beta   90.00
_cell.angle_gamma   90.00
#
_symmetry.space_group_name_H-M   'P 1'
#
loop_
_entity.id
_entity.type
_entity.pdbx_description
1 polymer ?
#
loop_
_entity_poly.entity_id
_entity_poly.type
_entity_poly.pdbx_seq_one_letter_code
_entity_poly.pdbx_strand_id
1 'polypeptide(L)'
;MPEEPKLAEIDPFARIVDVMDIETFFACSSQEEGEQVAAALMHKLGLTNYDIVSFVFHKMGARVRIRATFNRPGEHYPWLGSELTMEN
;
A
#
# COMPACT_ATOMS: atom_id res chain seq x y z
N MET A 1 7.96 -26.93 -19.55
CA MET A 1 8.13 -25.60 -18.92
C MET A 1 6.74 -25.12 -18.56
N PRO A 2 6.46 -24.74 -17.31
CA PRO A 2 5.19 -24.10 -17.00
C PRO A 2 5.08 -22.82 -17.84
N GLU A 3 3.94 -22.60 -18.48
CA GLU A 3 3.68 -21.37 -19.22
C GLU A 3 3.81 -20.18 -18.26
N GLU A 4 4.51 -19.13 -18.69
CA GLU A 4 4.51 -17.87 -17.94
C GLU A 4 3.07 -17.38 -17.79
N PRO A 5 2.60 -17.10 -16.56
CA PRO A 5 1.28 -16.52 -16.38
C PRO A 5 1.24 -15.21 -17.16
N LYS A 6 0.19 -15.03 -17.98
CA LYS A 6 -0.04 -13.76 -18.66
C LYS A 6 -0.14 -12.68 -17.58
N LEU A 7 0.70 -11.65 -17.65
CA LEU A 7 0.77 -10.55 -16.67
C LEU A 7 -0.59 -9.96 -16.27
N ALA A 8 -1.62 -10.09 -17.11
CA ALA A 8 -2.98 -9.61 -16.87
C ALA A 8 -3.78 -10.41 -15.82
N GLU A 9 -3.35 -11.61 -15.43
CA GLU A 9 -4.10 -12.50 -14.51
C GLU A 9 -3.63 -12.39 -13.05
N ILE A 10 -2.50 -11.71 -12.79
CA ILE A 10 -1.95 -11.57 -11.44
C ILE A 10 -2.43 -10.24 -10.84
N ASP A 11 -3.19 -10.31 -9.76
CA ASP A 11 -3.40 -9.16 -8.87
C ASP A 11 -2.24 -9.08 -7.86
N PRO A 12 -1.30 -8.12 -8.02
CA PRO A 12 -0.15 -8.01 -7.12
C PRO A 12 -0.57 -7.59 -5.71
N PHE A 13 -1.65 -6.83 -5.54
CA PHE A 13 -2.09 -6.38 -4.22
C PHE A 13 -2.58 -7.55 -3.37
N ALA A 14 -3.24 -8.54 -3.98
CA ALA A 14 -3.60 -9.79 -3.33
C ALA A 14 -2.42 -10.73 -3.03
N ARG A 15 -1.18 -10.35 -3.37
CA ARG A 15 0.05 -11.12 -3.09
C ARG A 15 0.97 -10.43 -2.09
N ILE A 16 0.62 -9.24 -1.62
CA ILE A 16 1.38 -8.54 -0.58
C ILE A 16 0.96 -9.10 0.78
N VAL A 17 1.95 -9.51 1.57
CA VAL A 17 1.73 -10.16 2.86
C VAL A 17 1.50 -9.16 3.98
N ASP A 18 2.28 -8.09 4.03
CA ASP A 18 2.26 -7.15 5.14
C ASP A 18 2.02 -5.71 4.65
N VAL A 19 3.04 -5.09 4.08
CA VAL A 19 3.09 -3.67 3.78
C VAL A 19 3.72 -3.40 2.42
N MET A 20 3.37 -2.26 1.85
CA MET A 20 4.03 -1.68 0.68
C MET A 20 4.49 -0.26 1.02
N ASP A 21 5.78 0.00 0.85
CA ASP A 21 6.33 1.35 0.99
C ASP A 21 6.33 2.06 -0.37
N ILE A 22 5.71 3.24 -0.42
CA ILE A 22 5.72 4.16 -1.57
C ILE A 22 6.57 5.36 -1.18
N GLU A 23 7.75 5.51 -1.80
CA GLU A 23 8.59 6.69 -1.64
C GLU A 23 8.58 7.53 -2.92
N THR A 24 8.21 8.80 -2.79
CA THR A 24 8.13 9.72 -3.94
C THR A 24 8.36 11.17 -3.51
N PHE A 25 8.48 12.07 -4.49
CA PHE A 25 8.54 13.51 -4.27
C PHE A 25 7.32 14.18 -4.90
N PHE A 26 6.48 14.81 -4.08
CA PHE A 26 5.34 15.58 -4.56
C PHE A 26 5.75 17.02 -4.81
N ALA A 27 5.33 17.58 -5.94
CA ALA A 27 5.29 19.02 -6.11
C ALA A 27 4.14 19.58 -5.27
N CYS A 28 4.45 20.49 -4.35
CA CYS A 28 3.48 21.17 -3.48
C CYS A 28 4.10 22.46 -2.92
N SER A 29 3.24 23.40 -2.53
CA SER A 29 3.60 24.74 -2.05
C SER A 29 3.68 24.81 -0.51
N SER A 30 3.15 23.80 0.18
CA SER A 30 3.19 23.67 1.64
C SER A 30 3.26 22.21 2.08
N GLN A 31 3.56 22.00 3.35
CA GLN A 31 3.44 20.69 3.99
C GLN A 31 1.99 20.19 3.95
N GLU A 32 1.02 21.05 4.27
CA GLU A 32 -0.40 20.71 4.27
C GLU A 32 -0.88 20.24 2.88
N GLU A 33 -0.49 20.95 1.81
CA GLU A 33 -0.81 20.54 0.44
C GLU A 33 -0.16 19.19 0.11
N GLY A 34 1.10 18.97 0.52
CA GLY A 34 1.78 17.69 0.29
C GLY A 34 1.13 16.51 1.04
N GLU A 35 0.61 16.74 2.25
CA GLU A 35 -0.15 15.74 3.01
C GLU A 35 -1.49 15.42 2.33
N GLN A 36 -2.18 16.43 1.79
CA GLN A 36 -3.40 16.23 1.00
C GLN A 36 -3.14 15.46 -0.29
N VAL A 37 -2.03 15.76 -0.99
CA VAL A 37 -1.61 15.03 -2.20
C VAL A 37 -1.26 13.57 -1.87
N ALA A 38 -0.54 13.32 -0.77
CA ALA A 38 -0.25 11.98 -0.29
C ALA A 38 -1.55 11.18 -0.03
N ALA A 39 -2.51 11.76 0.69
CA ALA A 39 -3.79 11.12 0.96
C ALA A 39 -4.58 10.83 -0.33
N ALA A 40 -4.61 11.78 -1.26
CA ALA A 40 -5.27 11.61 -2.56
C ALA A 40 -4.64 10.49 -3.40
N LEU A 41 -3.30 10.34 -3.37
CA LEU A 41 -2.61 9.23 -4.04
C LEU A 41 -3.06 7.88 -3.47
N MET A 42 -3.06 7.73 -2.15
CA MET A 42 -3.43 6.48 -1.49
C MET A 42 -4.88 6.10 -1.79
N HIS A 43 -5.80 7.08 -1.72
CA HIS A 43 -7.18 6.90 -2.13
C HIS A 43 -7.30 6.45 -3.60
N LYS A 44 -6.54 7.06 -4.52
CA LYS A 44 -6.53 6.69 -5.94
C LYS A 44 -5.98 5.29 -6.20
N LEU A 45 -5.08 4.81 -5.35
CA LEU A 45 -4.55 3.44 -5.39
C LEU A 45 -5.48 2.42 -4.70
N GLY A 46 -6.57 2.85 -4.08
CA GLY A 46 -7.47 1.97 -3.31
C GLY A 46 -6.88 1.52 -1.96
N LEU A 47 -5.85 2.21 -1.47
CA LEU A 47 -5.13 1.86 -0.25
C LEU A 47 -5.64 2.74 0.90
N THR A 48 -6.44 2.16 1.79
CA THR A 48 -7.12 2.89 2.88
C THR A 48 -6.38 2.82 4.20
N ASN A 49 -5.61 1.75 4.44
CA ASN A 49 -4.80 1.58 5.63
C ASN A 49 -3.36 2.01 5.31
N TYR A 50 -2.97 3.22 5.70
CA TYR A 50 -1.61 3.70 5.46
C TYR A 50 -1.14 4.70 6.52
N ASP A 51 0.18 4.81 6.66
CA ASP A 51 0.85 5.77 7.53
C ASP A 51 1.92 6.54 6.73
N ILE A 52 2.06 7.84 6.98
CA ILE A 52 3.20 8.61 6.47
C ILE A 52 4.36 8.40 7.44
N VAL A 53 5.34 7.59 7.04
CA VAL A 53 6.50 7.24 7.90
C VAL A 53 7.66 8.23 7.76
N SER A 54 7.67 9.03 6.69
CA SER A 54 8.60 10.14 6.52
C SER A 54 7.96 11.21 5.65
N PHE A 55 8.12 12.47 6.04
CA PHE A 55 7.68 13.63 5.27
C PHE A 55 8.70 14.74 5.45
N VAL A 56 9.32 15.17 4.36
CA VAL A 56 10.30 16.27 4.39
C VAL A 56 9.94 17.29 3.31
N PHE A 57 9.41 18.43 3.74
CA PHE A 57 9.08 19.55 2.87
C PHE A 57 10.32 20.40 2.55
N HIS A 58 10.49 20.73 1.27
CA HIS A 58 11.57 21.57 0.79
C HIS A 58 11.05 22.43 -0.36
N LYS A 59 11.00 23.76 -0.18
CA LYS A 59 10.73 24.80 -1.18
C LYS A 59 9.61 24.50 -2.20
N MET A 60 9.89 23.64 -3.17
CA MET A 60 9.02 23.30 -4.30
C MET A 60 8.24 21.98 -4.12
N GLY A 61 8.37 21.30 -2.98
CA GLY A 61 7.66 20.05 -2.76
C GLY A 61 8.04 19.29 -1.50
N ALA A 62 7.60 18.04 -1.41
CA ALA A 62 7.89 17.17 -0.27
C ALA A 62 8.37 15.79 -0.72
N ARG A 63 9.46 15.30 -0.12
CA ARG A 63 9.84 13.88 -0.18
C ARG A 63 8.99 13.15 0.86
N VAL A 64 8.21 12.17 0.43
CA VAL A 64 7.29 11.44 1.29
C VAL A 64 7.53 9.95 1.15
N ARG A 65 7.53 9.24 2.28
CA ARG A 65 7.43 7.78 2.32
C ARG A 65 6.14 7.41 3.02
N ILE A 66 5.28 6.71 2.29
CA ILE A 66 3.98 6.24 2.76
C ILE A 66 4.06 4.72 2.87
N ARG A 67 3.61 4.17 4.00
CA ARG A 67 3.51 2.74 4.25
C ARG A 67 2.05 2.32 4.17
N ALA A 68 1.66 1.60 3.12
CA ALA A 68 0.35 0.97 3.03
C ALA A 68 0.37 -0.40 3.70
N THR A 69 -0.56 -0.67 4.62
CA THR A 69 -0.72 -1.96 5.29
C THR A 69 -1.84 -2.76 4.64
N PHE A 70 -1.53 -3.96 4.18
CA PHE A 70 -2.49 -4.86 3.52
C PHE A 70 -3.10 -5.86 4.50
N ASN A 71 -2.31 -6.38 5.44
CA ASN A 71 -2.80 -7.28 6.47
C ASN A 71 -2.20 -6.89 7.82
N ARG A 72 -3.03 -6.61 8.82
CA ARG A 72 -2.56 -6.45 10.20
C ARG A 72 -2.44 -7.80 10.90
N PRO A 73 -1.53 -7.94 11.89
CA PRO A 73 -1.53 -9.09 12.77
C PRO A 73 -2.92 -9.31 13.39
N GLY A 74 -3.55 -10.46 13.10
CA GLY A 74 -4.88 -10.82 13.59
C GLY A 74 -6.05 -10.48 12.65
N GLU A 75 -5.80 -9.88 11.49
CA GLU A 75 -6.80 -9.73 10.43
C GLU A 75 -6.91 -11.02 9.58
N HIS A 76 -7.95 -11.08 8.75
CA HIS A 76 -8.17 -12.20 7.84
C HIS A 76 -7.16 -12.16 6.70
N TYR A 77 -6.20 -13.10 6.72
CA TYR A 77 -5.25 -13.28 5.64
C TYR A 77 -5.93 -13.97 4.44
N PRO A 78 -6.00 -13.33 3.26
CA PRO A 78 -6.73 -13.88 2.11
C PRO A 78 -6.26 -15.27 1.65
N TRP A 79 -4.97 -15.60 1.88
CA TRP A 79 -4.39 -16.90 1.54
C TRP A 79 -4.60 -17.98 2.60
N LEU A 80 -5.19 -17.64 3.75
CA LEU A 80 -5.41 -18.56 4.88
C LEU A 80 -6.84 -19.13 4.92
N GLY A 81 -7.58 -19.06 3.81
CA GLY A 81 -8.98 -19.46 3.72
C GLY A 81 -9.27 -20.92 4.11
N SER A 82 -10.20 -21.08 5.06
CA SER A 82 -11.07 -22.24 5.34
C SER A 82 -10.50 -23.67 5.33
N GLU A 83 -9.25 -23.90 5.76
CA GLU A 83 -8.74 -25.26 6.07
C GLU A 83 -8.53 -25.49 7.58
N LEU A 84 -9.14 -24.66 8.42
CA LEU A 84 -9.21 -24.87 9.87
C LEU A 84 -10.64 -25.18 10.35
N THR A 85 -11.43 -25.89 9.56
CA THR A 85 -12.42 -26.81 10.14
C THR A 85 -11.65 -28.06 10.56
N MET A 86 -11.09 -28.02 11.77
CA MET A 86 -10.76 -29.27 12.45
C MET A 86 -12.10 -29.94 12.76
N GLU A 87 -12.43 -30.98 11.99
CA GLU A 87 -13.45 -31.94 12.39
C GLU A 87 -13.09 -32.45 13.79
N ASN A 88 -14.05 -32.27 14.71
CA ASN A 88 -14.22 -32.84 16.06
C ASN A 88 -13.03 -33.53 16.73
#